data_AF-A0A1I5J5G5-F1
#
_entry.id   AF-A0A1I5J5G5-F1
#
_cell.length_a   1.000
_cell.length_b   1.000
_cell.length_c   1.000
_cell.angle_alpha   90.00
_cell.angle_beta   90.00
_cell.angle_gamma   90.00
#
_symmetry.space_group_name_H-M   'P 1'
#
loop_
_entity.id
_entity.type
_entity.pdbx_description
1 polymer ?
#
loop_
_entity_poly.entity_id
_entity_poly.type
_entity_poly.pdbx_seq_one_letter_code
_entity_poly.pdbx_strand_id
1 'polypeptide(L)'
;MKTPIRSLVLAASCACAGAALAAPPCADEAVSRAKKLLVFHFGEDDRIRVGSEVKELPPLRNPANKAQQFRVLEVWGSIYKGNYRMRLIYHVAGKDCTLMGQEILEYASL
;
A
#
# COMPACT_ATOMS: atom_id res chain seq x y z
N MET A 1 6.58 -63.26 -30.95
CA MET A 1 7.33 -62.36 -30.04
C MET A 1 6.54 -61.06 -29.92
N LYS A 2 6.05 -60.71 -28.72
CA LYS A 2 5.19 -59.54 -28.47
C LYS A 2 6.00 -58.50 -27.67
N THR A 3 6.22 -57.31 -28.21
CA THR A 3 6.86 -56.18 -27.51
C THR A 3 5.79 -55.27 -26.89
N PRO A 4 5.92 -54.86 -25.61
CA PRO A 4 4.98 -53.94 -24.99
C PRO A 4 5.39 -52.49 -25.27
N ILE A 5 4.44 -51.71 -25.80
CA ILE A 5 4.54 -50.25 -25.99
C ILE A 5 4.38 -49.60 -24.61
N ARG A 6 5.45 -48.98 -24.09
CA ARG A 6 5.41 -48.19 -22.85
C ARG A 6 5.01 -46.75 -23.19
N SER A 7 3.89 -46.32 -22.62
CA SER A 7 3.38 -44.95 -22.61
C SER A 7 4.38 -43.96 -22.01
N LEU A 8 4.58 -42.82 -22.67
CA LEU A 8 5.29 -41.67 -22.12
C LEU A 8 4.29 -40.51 -22.00
N VAL A 9 3.74 -40.31 -20.79
CA VAL A 9 2.89 -39.16 -20.47
C VAL A 9 3.81 -38.02 -20.03
N LEU A 10 3.91 -36.97 -20.84
CA LEU A 10 4.71 -35.78 -20.56
C LEU A 10 3.85 -34.77 -19.78
N ALA A 11 4.01 -34.72 -18.46
CA ALA A 11 3.35 -33.74 -17.61
C ALA A 11 4.03 -32.37 -17.73
N ALA A 12 3.45 -31.45 -18.51
CA ALA A 12 3.90 -30.07 -18.60
C ALA A 12 3.51 -29.29 -17.35
N SER A 13 4.47 -29.10 -16.43
CA SER A 13 4.30 -28.28 -15.23
C SER A 13 4.42 -26.80 -15.62
N CYS A 14 3.30 -26.08 -15.67
CA CYS A 14 3.30 -24.63 -15.87
C CYS A 14 3.69 -23.95 -14.54
N ALA A 15 4.96 -23.59 -14.40
CA ALA A 15 5.44 -22.81 -13.26
C ALA A 15 5.08 -21.33 -13.47
N CYS A 16 3.97 -20.88 -12.88
CA CYS A 16 3.67 -19.46 -12.76
C CYS A 16 4.65 -18.82 -11.77
N ALA A 17 5.74 -18.24 -12.27
CA ALA A 17 6.58 -17.35 -11.47
C ALA A 17 5.76 -16.10 -11.14
N GLY A 18 5.38 -15.92 -9.87
CA GLY A 18 4.71 -14.72 -9.40
C GLY A 18 5.65 -13.52 -9.51
N ALA A 19 5.37 -12.60 -10.45
CA ALA A 19 6.08 -11.33 -10.52
C ALA A 19 5.73 -10.51 -9.26
N ALA A 20 6.74 -10.15 -8.46
CA ALA A 20 6.56 -9.20 -7.38
C ALA A 20 6.09 -7.86 -7.97
N LEU A 21 4.88 -7.42 -7.60
CA LEU A 21 4.37 -6.11 -7.98
C LEU A 21 5.28 -5.04 -7.40
N ALA A 22 5.75 -4.12 -8.24
CA ALA A 22 6.54 -2.99 -7.79
C ALA A 22 5.72 -2.14 -6.82
N ALA A 23 6.37 -1.62 -5.77
CA ALA A 23 5.71 -0.74 -4.82
C ALA A 23 5.17 0.53 -5.51
N PRO A 24 4.04 1.09 -5.05
CA PRO A 24 3.54 2.35 -5.58
C PRO A 24 4.56 3.48 -5.43
N PRO A 25 4.59 4.46 -6.35
CA PRO A 25 5.35 5.69 -6.14
C PRO A 25 5.02 6.30 -4.77
N CYS A 26 6.04 6.82 -4.07
CA CYS A 26 5.91 7.43 -2.74
C CYS A 26 5.58 6.47 -1.58
N ALA A 27 5.64 5.14 -1.77
CA ALA A 27 5.31 4.17 -0.71
C ALA A 27 6.15 4.36 0.58
N ASP A 28 7.47 4.44 0.47
CA ASP A 28 8.35 4.61 1.64
C ASP A 28 8.09 5.95 2.36
N GLU A 29 7.83 7.01 1.60
CA GLU A 29 7.45 8.28 2.18
C GLU A 29 6.09 8.19 2.89
N ALA A 30 5.11 7.48 2.31
CA ALA A 30 3.80 7.29 2.92
C ALA A 30 3.90 6.61 4.30
N VAL A 31 4.74 5.58 4.43
CA VAL A 31 5.02 4.93 5.72
C VAL A 31 5.67 5.91 6.71
N SER A 32 6.68 6.67 6.27
CA SER A 32 7.34 7.68 7.11
C SER A 32 6.37 8.77 7.59
N ARG A 33 5.49 9.26 6.69
CA ARG A 33 4.48 10.29 6.99
C ARG A 33 3.39 9.73 7.89
N ALA A 34 2.92 8.51 7.69
CA ALA A 34 1.96 7.84 8.55
C ALA A 34 2.45 7.77 10.01
N LYS A 35 3.73 7.46 10.24
CA LYS A 35 4.31 7.51 11.59
C LYS A 35 4.24 8.91 12.20
N LYS A 36 4.65 9.93 11.44
CA LYS A 36 4.56 11.33 11.88
C LYS A 36 3.13 11.76 12.17
N LEU A 37 2.16 11.26 11.40
CA LEU A 37 0.75 11.55 11.58
C LEU A 37 0.20 10.95 12.88
N LEU A 38 0.55 9.70 13.21
CA LEU A 38 0.17 9.10 14.50
C LEU A 38 0.78 9.84 15.68
N VAL A 39 2.07 10.19 15.58
CA VAL A 39 2.75 10.99 16.60
C VAL A 39 2.09 12.36 16.75
N PHE A 40 1.69 13.00 15.65
CA PHE A 40 0.94 14.25 15.72
C PHE A 40 -0.44 14.09 16.37
N HIS A 41 -1.12 12.97 16.12
CA HIS A 41 -2.48 12.74 16.62
C HIS A 41 -2.53 12.36 18.11
N PHE A 42 -1.54 11.61 18.61
CA PHE A 42 -1.52 11.08 19.98
C PHE A 42 -0.38 11.61 20.86
N GLY A 43 0.61 12.29 20.29
CA GLY A 43 1.89 12.58 20.94
C GLY A 43 2.93 11.48 20.73
N GLU A 44 4.12 11.72 21.26
CA GLU A 44 5.19 10.72 21.28
C GLU A 44 4.78 9.55 22.20
N ASP A 45 4.77 8.33 21.65
CA ASP A 45 4.45 7.10 22.38
C ASP A 45 5.20 5.91 21.77
N ASP A 46 5.84 5.12 22.61
CA ASP A 46 6.69 3.99 22.22
C ASP A 46 5.89 2.78 21.69
N ARG A 47 4.56 2.79 21.82
CA ARG A 47 3.64 1.76 21.32
C ARG A 47 3.10 2.10 19.93
N ILE A 48 3.45 3.23 19.33
CA ILE A 48 3.09 3.55 17.95
C ILE A 48 3.74 2.54 17.00
N ARG A 49 2.93 1.91 16.15
CA ARG A 49 3.37 0.97 15.11
C ARG A 49 2.75 1.38 13.77
N VAL A 50 3.52 1.25 12.70
CA VAL A 50 3.07 1.53 11.32
C VAL A 50 3.43 0.34 10.46
N GLY A 51 2.46 -0.15 9.68
CA GLY A 51 2.66 -1.24 8.74
C GLY A 51 3.52 -0.81 7.55
N SER A 52 4.28 -1.75 6.99
CA SER A 52 5.10 -1.52 5.78
C SER A 52 4.29 -1.66 4.48
N GLU A 53 3.11 -2.26 4.55
CA GLU A 53 2.24 -2.41 3.38
C GLU A 53 1.57 -1.08 3.04
N VAL A 54 1.68 -0.69 1.77
CA VAL A 54 1.06 0.51 1.23
C VAL A 54 0.08 0.12 0.14
N LYS A 55 -1.19 0.44 0.35
CA LYS A 55 -2.25 0.19 -0.61
C LYS A 55 -2.55 1.45 -1.41
N GLU A 56 -2.45 1.38 -2.73
CA GLU A 56 -2.95 2.46 -3.58
C GLU A 56 -4.47 2.41 -3.69
N LEU A 57 -5.12 3.54 -3.42
CA LEU A 57 -6.56 3.74 -3.51
C LEU A 57 -6.92 4.53 -4.79
N PRO A 58 -8.21 4.59 -5.18
CA PRO A 58 -8.63 5.44 -6.29
C PRO A 58 -8.12 6.89 -6.14
N PRO A 59 -7.65 7.51 -7.23
CA PRO A 59 -7.06 8.84 -7.18
C PRO A 59 -8.10 9.90 -6.83
N LEU A 60 -7.65 10.96 -6.15
CA LEU A 60 -8.48 12.12 -5.81
C LEU A 60 -8.30 13.20 -6.87
N ARG A 61 -9.39 13.69 -7.47
CA ARG A 61 -9.31 14.82 -8.40
C ARG A 61 -8.86 16.07 -7.65
N ASN A 62 -7.91 16.82 -8.21
CA ASN A 62 -7.48 18.07 -7.61
C ASN A 62 -8.65 19.09 -7.68
N PRO A 63 -9.14 19.60 -6.53
CA PRO A 63 -10.26 20.54 -6.51
C PRO A 63 -9.92 21.89 -7.18
N ALA A 64 -8.64 22.29 -7.20
CA ALA A 64 -8.18 23.51 -7.84
C ALA A 64 -7.87 23.34 -9.34
N ASN A 65 -7.59 22.12 -9.80
CA ASN A 65 -7.29 21.83 -11.20
C ASN A 65 -7.91 20.49 -11.63
N LYS A 66 -9.06 20.55 -12.32
CA LYS A 66 -9.83 19.35 -12.69
C LYS A 66 -9.12 18.40 -13.67
N ALA A 67 -8.11 18.89 -14.38
CA ALA A 67 -7.27 18.10 -15.29
C ALA A 67 -6.17 17.31 -14.56
N GLN A 68 -5.93 17.61 -13.27
CA GLN A 68 -4.94 16.95 -12.43
C GLN A 68 -5.60 16.03 -11.41
N GLN A 69 -4.88 14.96 -11.06
CA GLN A 69 -5.27 14.04 -9.99
C GLN A 69 -4.12 13.85 -9.00
N PHE A 70 -4.49 13.55 -7.77
CA PHE A 70 -3.58 13.14 -6.70
C PHE A 70 -3.66 11.62 -6.52
N ARG A 71 -2.52 11.00 -6.24
CA ARG A 71 -2.47 9.63 -5.77
C ARG A 71 -2.90 9.58 -4.32
N VAL A 72 -3.56 8.49 -3.93
CA VAL A 72 -4.01 8.27 -2.56
C VAL A 72 -3.42 6.97 -2.09
N LEU A 73 -2.55 7.03 -1.09
CA LEU A 73 -1.89 5.87 -0.50
C LEU A 73 -2.45 5.64 0.89
N GLU A 74 -2.88 4.41 1.15
CA GLU A 74 -3.36 3.98 2.45
C GLU A 74 -2.28 3.19 3.19
N VAL A 75 -2.06 3.57 4.43
CA VAL A 75 -1.14 2.91 5.37
C VAL A 75 -1.88 2.62 6.66
N TRP A 76 -1.72 1.41 7.17
CA TRP A 76 -2.25 1.04 8.48
C TRP A 76 -1.25 1.37 9.59
N GLY A 77 -1.78 1.77 10.73
CA GLY A 77 -0.99 1.90 11.95
C GLY A 77 -1.83 1.64 13.18
N SER A 78 -1.17 1.56 14.33
CA SER A 78 -1.82 1.30 15.61
C SER A 78 -1.10 2.01 16.74
N ILE A 79 -1.86 2.27 17.80
CA ILE A 79 -1.33 2.70 19.10
C ILE A 79 -2.15 1.99 20.18
N TYR A 80 -1.46 1.23 21.03
CA TYR A 80 -2.08 0.40 22.07
C TYR A 80 -3.21 -0.50 21.54
N LYS A 81 -4.49 -0.15 21.76
CA LYS A 81 -5.68 -0.90 21.31
C LYS A 81 -6.35 -0.31 20.07
N GLY A 82 -5.97 0.90 19.67
CA GLY A 82 -6.53 1.57 18.50
C GLY A 82 -5.82 1.14 17.23
N ASN A 83 -6.59 0.85 16.18
CA ASN A 83 -6.10 0.61 14.82
C ASN A 83 -6.57 1.75 13.93
N TYR A 84 -5.72 2.23 13.04
CA TYR A 84 -5.98 3.42 12.23
C TYR A 84 -5.67 3.14 10.77
N ARG A 85 -6.57 3.57 9.90
CA ARG A 85 -6.33 3.71 8.47
C ARG A 85 -5.93 5.15 8.23
N MET A 86 -4.76 5.35 7.66
CA MET A 86 -4.28 6.67 7.27
C MET A 86 -4.23 6.75 5.75
N ARG A 87 -4.76 7.82 5.18
CA ARG A 87 -4.67 8.10 3.74
C ARG A 87 -3.80 9.32 3.52
N LEU A 88 -2.75 9.13 2.73
CA LEU A 88 -1.76 10.14 2.39
C LEU A 88 -1.97 10.51 0.92
N ILE A 89 -2.25 11.78 0.65
CA ILE A 89 -2.65 12.28 -0.65
C ILE A 89 -1.45 12.98 -1.27
N TYR A 90 -0.98 12.50 -2.42
CA TYR A 90 0.24 12.98 -3.06
C TYR A 90 -0.01 13.55 -4.45
N HIS A 91 0.63 14.68 -4.72
CA HIS A 91 0.99 15.02 -6.10
C HIS A 91 2.34 14.35 -6.42
N VAL A 92 2.40 13.60 -7.52
CA VAL A 92 3.62 12.93 -7.98
C VAL A 92 4.08 13.56 -9.28
N ALA A 93 5.33 14.04 -9.30
CA ALA A 93 5.99 14.59 -10.46
C ALA A 93 7.34 13.88 -10.66
N GLY A 94 7.37 12.87 -11.54
CA GLY A 94 8.55 12.02 -11.68
C GLY A 94 8.81 11.20 -10.41
N LYS A 95 9.95 11.46 -9.74
CA LYS A 95 10.31 10.83 -8.46
C LYS A 95 9.89 11.66 -7.23
N ASP A 96 9.43 12.89 -7.46
CA ASP A 96 9.09 13.80 -6.37
C ASP A 96 7.67 13.54 -5.85
N CYS A 97 7.55 13.53 -4.52
CA CYS A 97 6.34 13.22 -3.79
C CYS A 97 5.94 14.42 -2.94
N THR A 98 4.98 15.22 -3.41
CA THR A 98 4.48 16.37 -2.65
C THR A 98 3.22 15.97 -1.90
N LEU A 99 3.30 15.99 -0.57
CA LEU A 99 2.17 15.68 0.31
C LEU A 99 1.15 16.83 0.27
N MET A 100 -0.05 16.54 -0.24
CA MET A 100 -1.14 17.51 -0.41
C MET A 100 -2.18 17.43 0.71
N GLY A 101 -2.32 16.27 1.35
CA GLY A 101 -3.32 16.05 2.37
C GLY A 101 -3.12 14.74 3.11
N GLN A 102 -3.73 14.65 4.29
CA GLN A 102 -3.65 13.51 5.19
C GLN A 102 -5.00 13.31 5.87
N GLU A 103 -5.46 12.07 5.94
CA GLU A 103 -6.64 11.64 6.70
C GLU A 103 -6.20 10.54 7.67
N ILE A 104 -6.76 10.57 8.88
CA ILE A 104 -6.63 9.49 9.86
C ILE A 104 -8.02 9.09 10.33
N LEU A 105 -8.30 7.79 10.29
CA LEU A 105 -9.58 7.22 10.69
C LEU A 105 -9.34 6.02 11.59
N GLU A 106 -9.90 6.05 12.79
CA GLU A 106 -9.91 4.90 13.69
C GLU A 106 -10.81 3.79 13.12
N TYR A 107 -10.30 2.56 13.16
CA TYR A 107 -11.04 1.36 12.79
C TYR A 107 -11.73 0.79 14.03
N ALA A 108 -12.96 1.25 14.28
CA ALA A 108 -13.79 0.88 15.41
C ALA A 108 -15.17 0.37 14.97
N SER A 109 -15.79 -0.49 15.78
CA SER A 109 -17.20 -0.91 15.67
C SER A 109 -17.91 -0.47 16.94
N LEU A 110 -18.94 0.36 16.80
CA LEU A 110 -19.72 0.95 17.90
C LEU A 110 -21.11 0.33 17.98
#